data_AF-A0A6B2EL74-F1
#
_entry.id   AF-A0A6B2EL74-F1
#
_cell.length_a   1.000
_cell.length_b   1.000
_cell.length_c   1.000
_cell.angle_alpha   90.00
_cell.angle_beta   90.00
_cell.angle_gamma   90.00
#
_symmetry.space_group_name_H-M   'P 1'
#
loop_
_entity.id
_entity.type
_entity.pdbx_description
1 polymer ?
#
loop_
_entity_poly.entity_id
_entity_poly.type
_entity_poly.pdbx_seq_one_letter_code
_entity_poly.pdbx_strand_id
1 'polypeptide(L)'
;EYIACDLNQLEELTLDRCVHITDIGVGYISTMLSLSALFLRWCSQVRDFGLQHLCSMRNLQVLSLAGCPLLTSSGLSSLIQLRHLQELELTNCPGASQELFEYLREHLPRCLIIE
;
A
#
# COMPACT_ATOMS: atom_id res chain seq x y z
N GLU A 1 4.30 9.19 15.66
CA GLU A 1 4.20 9.54 14.23
C GLU A 1 3.47 10.86 14.08
N TYR A 2 3.84 11.68 13.10
CA TYR A 2 3.14 12.93 12.78
C TYR A 2 3.04 13.02 11.26
N ILE A 3 1.86 12.74 10.72
CA ILE A 3 1.56 12.79 9.30
C ILE A 3 0.51 13.87 9.09
N ALA A 4 0.74 14.78 8.15
CA ALA A 4 -0.28 15.76 7.77
C ALA A 4 -1.50 15.02 7.19
N CYS A 5 -2.71 15.47 7.49
CA CYS A 5 -3.95 14.89 6.94
C CYS A 5 -4.64 15.88 5.99
N ASP A 6 -5.61 15.39 5.21
CA ASP A 6 -6.54 16.18 4.38
C ASP A 6 -5.85 17.07 3.34
N LEU A 7 -4.67 16.67 2.88
CA LEU A 7 -3.95 17.31 1.77
C LEU A 7 -4.62 16.94 0.45
N ASN A 8 -5.78 17.53 0.18
CA ASN A 8 -6.67 17.21 -0.94
C ASN A 8 -6.11 17.54 -2.33
N GLN A 9 -4.90 18.07 -2.43
CA GLN A 9 -4.21 18.36 -3.68
C GLN A 9 -2.90 17.57 -3.81
N LEU A 10 -2.55 16.75 -2.81
CA LEU A 10 -1.36 15.92 -2.87
C LEU A 10 -1.66 14.71 -3.75
N GLU A 11 -0.85 14.53 -4.79
CA GLU A 11 -0.96 13.41 -5.74
C GLU A 11 0.06 12.30 -5.44
N GLU A 12 1.25 12.68 -4.97
CA GLU A 12 2.33 11.74 -4.68
C GLU A 12 2.87 11.94 -3.26
N LEU A 13 3.04 10.83 -2.54
CA LEU A 13 3.61 10.82 -1.19
C LEU A 13 4.62 9.68 -1.06
N THR A 14 5.86 10.06 -0.74
CA THR A 14 6.95 9.12 -0.42
C THR A 14 7.32 9.22 1.05
N LEU A 15 7.22 8.10 1.77
CA LEU A 15 7.56 7.98 3.19
C LEU A 15 8.46 6.77 3.44
N ASP A 16 9.45 6.57 2.57
CA ASP A 16 10.36 5.44 2.68
C ASP A 16 11.19 5.49 3.96
N ARG A 17 11.46 4.32 4.53
CA ARG A 17 12.26 4.11 5.75
C ARG A 17 11.75 4.91 6.94
N CYS A 18 10.50 5.35 6.90
CA CYS A 18 9.82 5.98 8.02
C CYS A 18 9.38 4.88 9.01
N VAL A 19 10.35 4.34 9.75
CA VAL A 19 10.18 3.20 10.67
C VAL A 19 9.18 3.44 11.80
N HIS A 20 8.78 4.69 12.03
CA HIS A 20 7.81 5.08 13.05
C HIS A 20 6.37 5.21 12.51
N ILE A 21 6.14 5.04 11.20
CA ILE A 21 4.79 5.02 10.63
C ILE A 21 4.12 3.69 10.98
N THR A 22 2.94 3.80 11.56
CA THR A 22 2.06 2.68 11.91
C THR A 22 0.78 2.74 11.08
N ASP A 23 -0.12 1.80 11.32
CA ASP A 23 -1.44 1.78 10.69
C ASP A 23 -2.26 3.05 10.97
N ILE A 24 -2.04 3.72 12.11
CA ILE A 24 -2.69 5.00 12.43
C ILE A 24 -2.20 6.08 11.45
N GLY A 25 -0.90 6.14 11.19
CA GLY A 25 -0.31 7.00 10.17
C GLY A 25 -0.91 6.75 8.79
N VAL A 26 -1.03 5.49 8.39
CA VAL A 26 -1.67 5.09 7.13
C VAL A 26 -3.15 5.53 7.08
N GLY A 27 -3.85 5.47 8.23
CA GLY A 27 -5.19 6.04 8.38
C GLY A 27 -5.26 7.52 8.02
N TYR A 28 -4.31 8.34 8.46
CA TYR A 28 -4.26 9.75 8.07
C TYR A 28 -3.94 9.95 6.59
N ILE A 29 -3.06 9.11 6.00
CA ILE A 29 -2.75 9.15 4.55
C ILE A 29 -4.01 8.86 3.73
N SER A 30 -4.86 7.94 4.20
CA SER A 30 -6.09 7.57 3.49
C SER A 30 -7.11 8.70 3.31
N THR A 31 -6.97 9.81 4.06
CA THR A 31 -7.83 11.00 3.88
C THR A 31 -7.39 11.88 2.70
N MET A 32 -6.21 11.65 2.12
CA MET A 32 -5.70 12.37 0.95
C MET A 32 -6.32 11.81 -0.33
N LEU A 33 -7.55 12.25 -0.64
CA LEU A 33 -8.36 11.67 -1.71
C LEU A 33 -7.79 11.81 -3.12
N SER A 34 -6.87 12.77 -3.34
CA SER A 34 -6.23 13.00 -4.65
C SER A 34 -4.96 12.18 -4.86
N LEU A 35 -4.53 11.42 -3.84
CA LEU A 35 -3.30 10.66 -3.92
C LEU A 35 -3.41 9.56 -4.98
N SER A 36 -2.51 9.58 -5.94
CA SER A 36 -2.38 8.61 -7.03
C SER A 36 -1.14 7.73 -6.86
N ALA A 37 -0.11 8.19 -6.13
CA ALA A 37 1.10 7.43 -5.87
C ALA A 37 1.51 7.47 -4.39
N LEU A 38 1.70 6.28 -3.80
CA LEU A 38 2.10 6.11 -2.41
C LEU A 38 3.27 5.13 -2.27
N PHE A 39 4.35 5.61 -1.67
CA PHE A 39 5.53 4.80 -1.38
C PHE A 39 5.75 4.70 0.13
N LEU A 40 5.60 3.49 0.68
CA LEU A 40 5.80 3.15 2.09
C LEU A 40 6.92 2.10 2.23
N ARG A 41 8.02 2.25 1.48
CA ARG A 41 9.08 1.23 1.46
C ARG A 41 9.80 1.17 2.79
N TRP A 42 10.10 -0.03 3.29
CA TRP A 42 10.83 -0.25 4.53
C TRP A 42 10.16 0.39 5.77
N CYS A 43 8.83 0.53 5.75
CA CYS A 43 8.03 0.97 6.89
C CYS A 43 7.76 -0.21 7.83
N SER A 44 8.65 -0.42 8.79
CA SER A 44 8.68 -1.64 9.63
C SER A 44 7.49 -1.84 10.58
N GLN A 45 6.64 -0.84 10.76
CA GLN A 45 5.53 -0.87 11.71
C GLN A 45 4.13 -0.88 11.05
N VAL A 46 4.06 -0.86 9.71
CA VAL A 46 2.80 -0.99 8.96
C VAL A 46 2.38 -2.46 8.92
N ARG A 47 1.11 -2.73 9.21
CA ARG A 47 0.49 -4.06 9.29
C ARG A 47 -0.77 -4.11 8.41
N ASP A 48 -1.42 -5.27 8.41
CA ASP A 48 -2.62 -5.52 7.60
C ASP A 48 -3.78 -4.54 7.89
N PHE A 49 -3.88 -4.02 9.12
CA PHE A 49 -4.90 -3.01 9.45
C PHE A 49 -4.68 -1.70 8.69
N GLY A 50 -3.42 -1.29 8.47
CA GLY A 50 -3.08 -0.16 7.63
C GLY A 50 -3.56 -0.33 6.18
N LEU A 51 -3.50 -1.55 5.64
CA LEU A 51 -3.96 -1.85 4.28
C LEU A 51 -5.48 -1.67 4.13
N GLN A 52 -6.27 -1.93 5.17
CA GLN A 52 -7.72 -1.69 5.14
C GLN A 52 -8.05 -0.22 4.88
N HIS A 53 -7.26 0.70 5.42
CA HIS A 53 -7.39 2.13 5.13
C HIS A 53 -7.05 2.43 3.67
N LEU A 54 -5.95 1.87 3.15
CA LEU A 54 -5.52 2.07 1.77
C LEU A 54 -6.55 1.59 0.76
N CYS A 55 -7.25 0.48 1.02
CA CYS A 55 -8.28 -0.06 0.13
C CYS A 55 -9.44 0.91 -0.17
N SER A 56 -9.61 1.99 0.62
CA SER A 56 -10.59 3.04 0.35
C SER A 56 -10.12 4.10 -0.66
N MET A 57 -8.82 4.15 -0.98
CA MET A 57 -8.19 5.16 -1.84
C MET A 57 -8.37 4.82 -3.33
N ARG A 58 -9.56 5.09 -3.86
CA ARG A 58 -9.96 4.70 -5.24
C ARG A 58 -9.13 5.33 -6.35
N ASN A 59 -8.43 6.43 -6.08
CA ASN A 59 -7.59 7.12 -7.06
C ASN A 59 -6.15 6.60 -7.09
N LEU A 60 -5.78 5.69 -6.19
CA LEU A 60 -4.43 5.18 -6.10
C LEU A 60 -4.10 4.31 -7.32
N GLN A 61 -3.01 4.66 -8.01
CA GLN A 61 -2.50 4.02 -9.21
C GLN A 61 -1.16 3.33 -8.94
N VAL A 62 -0.33 3.89 -8.06
CA VAL A 62 0.97 3.33 -7.69
C VAL A 62 1.01 3.11 -6.18
N LEU A 63 1.29 1.88 -5.77
CA LEU A 63 1.49 1.53 -4.37
C LEU A 63 2.76 0.70 -4.23
N SER A 64 3.69 1.18 -3.42
CA SER A 64 4.86 0.40 -3.03
C SER A 64 4.87 0.13 -1.53
N LEU A 65 4.89 -1.15 -1.17
CA LEU A 65 5.02 -1.65 0.19
C LEU A 65 6.33 -2.41 0.40
N ALA A 66 7.29 -2.29 -0.53
CA ALA A 66 8.52 -3.07 -0.53
C ALA A 66 9.23 -3.03 0.85
N GLY A 67 9.66 -4.19 1.34
CA GLY A 67 10.38 -4.29 2.61
C GLY A 67 9.52 -4.01 3.85
N CYS A 68 8.19 -4.14 3.78
CA CYS A 68 7.30 -4.07 4.95
C CYS A 68 7.14 -5.48 5.58
N PRO A 69 7.81 -5.76 6.72
CA PRO A 69 7.97 -7.13 7.22
C PRO A 69 6.75 -7.67 7.96
N LEU A 70 5.82 -6.81 8.39
CA LEU A 70 4.66 -7.19 9.20
C LEU A 70 3.38 -7.37 8.37
N LEU A 71 3.46 -7.23 7.04
CA LEU A 71 2.35 -7.49 6.14
C LEU A 71 2.24 -8.99 5.87
N THR A 72 1.03 -9.52 5.99
CA THR A 72 0.73 -10.93 5.71
C THR A 72 0.10 -11.11 4.34
N SER A 73 0.11 -12.33 3.81
CA SER A 73 -0.60 -12.68 2.58
C SER A 73 -2.11 -12.36 2.68
N SER A 74 -2.71 -12.57 3.86
CA SER A 74 -4.11 -12.22 4.09
C SER A 74 -4.35 -10.71 3.97
N GLY A 75 -3.49 -9.89 4.57
CA GLY A 75 -3.58 -8.43 4.44
C GLY A 75 -3.39 -7.98 3.00
N LEU A 76 -2.33 -8.44 2.35
CA LEU A 76 -1.99 -8.06 0.97
C LEU A 76 -3.07 -8.49 -0.03
N SER A 77 -3.75 -9.62 0.21
CA SER A 77 -4.87 -10.07 -0.63
C SER A 77 -6.01 -9.05 -0.70
N SER A 78 -6.17 -8.19 0.31
CA SER A 78 -7.21 -7.15 0.32
C SER A 78 -6.97 -6.04 -0.72
N LEU A 79 -5.73 -5.89 -1.22
CA LEU A 79 -5.35 -4.85 -2.19
C LEU A 79 -6.08 -5.01 -3.54
N ILE A 80 -6.72 -6.16 -3.81
CA ILE A 80 -7.59 -6.36 -4.98
C ILE A 80 -8.77 -5.38 -5.04
N GLN A 81 -9.08 -4.71 -3.92
CA GLN A 81 -10.11 -3.66 -3.86
C GLN A 81 -9.68 -2.39 -4.62
N LEU A 82 -8.37 -2.18 -4.82
CA LEU A 82 -7.80 -1.07 -5.58
C LEU A 82 -7.88 -1.33 -7.08
N ARG A 83 -9.10 -1.28 -7.64
CA ARG A 83 -9.37 -1.63 -9.06
C ARG A 83 -8.68 -0.72 -10.09
N HIS A 84 -8.17 0.43 -9.68
CA HIS A 84 -7.45 1.38 -10.52
C HIS A 84 -5.93 1.31 -10.37
N LEU A 85 -5.43 0.39 -9.54
CA LEU A 85 -4.00 0.22 -9.33
C LEU A 85 -3.34 -0.26 -10.63
N GLN A 86 -2.29 0.46 -11.03
CA GLN A 86 -1.48 0.20 -12.22
C GLN A 86 -0.15 -0.42 -11.84
N GLU A 87 0.41 -0.08 -10.69
CA GLU A 87 1.68 -0.63 -10.20
C GLU A 87 1.60 -0.98 -8.72
N LEU A 88 2.02 -2.20 -8.38
CA LEU A 88 2.10 -2.72 -7.02
C LEU A 88 3.48 -3.33 -6.78
N GLU A 89 4.27 -2.73 -5.90
CA GLU A 89 5.58 -3.25 -5.52
C GLU A 89 5.55 -3.92 -4.13
N LEU A 90 5.88 -5.21 -4.09
CA LEU A 90 5.92 -6.05 -2.88
C LEU A 90 7.29 -6.69 -2.63
N THR A 91 8.35 -6.20 -3.28
CA THR A 91 9.71 -6.74 -3.13
C THR A 91 10.15 -6.77 -1.67
N ASN A 92 10.76 -7.88 -1.25
CA ASN A 92 11.19 -8.12 0.13
C ASN A 92 10.06 -8.07 1.19
N CYS A 93 8.80 -8.33 0.80
CA CYS A 93 7.72 -8.54 1.76
C CYS A 93 7.58 -10.04 2.11
N PRO A 94 7.80 -10.46 3.37
CA PRO A 94 7.70 -11.87 3.76
C PRO A 94 6.31 -12.49 3.54
N GLY A 95 5.25 -11.67 3.60
CA GLY A 95 3.88 -12.10 3.33
C GLY A 95 3.55 -12.25 1.84
N ALA A 96 4.42 -11.85 0.93
CA ALA A 96 4.20 -11.94 -0.51
C ALA A 96 4.65 -13.31 -1.06
N SER A 97 3.85 -14.34 -0.81
CA SER A 97 4.11 -15.69 -1.33
C SER A 97 3.79 -15.80 -2.83
N GLN A 98 4.26 -16.88 -3.46
CA GLN A 98 3.97 -17.17 -4.87
C GLN A 98 2.44 -17.26 -5.12
N GLU A 99 1.72 -17.91 -4.21
CA GLU A 99 0.26 -18.06 -4.31
C GLU A 99 -0.45 -16.70 -4.21
N LEU A 100 0.09 -15.77 -3.42
CA LEU A 100 -0.43 -14.42 -3.38
C LEU A 100 -0.22 -13.71 -4.71
N PHE A 101 0.96 -13.82 -5.33
CA PHE A 101 1.22 -13.18 -6.62
C PHE A 101 0.31 -13.71 -7.72
N GLU A 102 0.03 -15.02 -7.74
CA GLU A 102 -0.96 -15.62 -8.63
C GLU A 102 -2.36 -15.04 -8.37
N TYR A 103 -2.79 -15.00 -7.10
CA TYR A 103 -4.06 -14.42 -6.70
C TYR A 103 -4.21 -12.95 -7.13
N LEU A 104 -3.18 -12.13 -6.90
CA LEU A 104 -3.18 -10.72 -7.27
C LEU A 104 -3.24 -10.55 -8.80
N ARG A 105 -2.51 -11.35 -9.58
CA ARG A 105 -2.56 -11.32 -11.06
C ARG A 105 -3.94 -11.67 -11.60
N GLU A 106 -4.62 -12.64 -10.99
CA GLU A 106 -5.99 -13.02 -11.37
C GLU A 106 -7.00 -11.90 -11.10
N HIS A 107 -6.84 -11.16 -10.01
CA HIS A 107 -7.82 -10.16 -9.55
C HIS A 107 -7.50 -8.71 -9.97
N LEU A 108 -6.24 -8.43 -10.33
CA LEU A 108 -5.73 -7.15 -10.83
C LEU A 108 -4.99 -7.35 -12.17
N PRO A 109 -5.67 -7.84 -13.23
CA PRO A 109 -5.02 -8.26 -14.48
C PRO A 109 -4.37 -7.13 -15.29
N ARG A 110 -4.60 -5.87 -14.90
CA ARG A 110 -4.02 -4.67 -15.54
C ARG A 110 -2.94 -4.00 -14.67
N CYS A 111 -2.70 -4.54 -13.48
CA CYS A 111 -1.68 -4.02 -12.57
C CYS A 111 -0.35 -4.74 -12.81
N LEU A 112 0.71 -3.97 -13.01
CA LEU A 112 2.08 -4.45 -12.97
C LEU A 112 2.44 -4.77 -11.52
N ILE A 113 2.60 -6.06 -11.23
CA ILE A 113 3.01 -6.54 -9.91
C ILE A 113 4.51 -6.80 -9.94
N ILE A 114 5.24 -6.11 -9.08
CA ILE A 114 6.69 -6.20 -8.90
C ILE A 114 6.95 -7.05 -7.65
N GLU A 115 7.64 -8.16 -7.86
CA GLU A 115 7.95 -9.19 -6.85
C GLU A 115 9.26 -8.93 -6.09
#